data_AF-A0A516KG88-F1
#
_entry.id   AF-A0A516KG88-F1
#
_cell.length_a   1.000
_cell.length_b   1.000
_cell.length_c   1.000
_cell.angle_alpha   90.00
_cell.angle_beta   90.00
_cell.angle_gamma   90.00
#
_symmetry.space_group_name_H-M   'P 1'
#
loop_
_entity.id
_entity.type
_entity.pdbx_description
1 polymer ?
#
loop_
_entity_poly.entity_id
_entity_poly.type
_entity_poly.pdbx_seq_one_letter_code
_entity_poly.pdbx_strand_id
1 'polypeptide(L)'
;MNRLRKYIGRLSVIGLLIMLPFIDITKPFHGIMLEQAKGKEALYPIYKLDNSDLLKSLIVIPEIVENVNALIPMVKRINSIDRPILELLVDQGVKIRLFEGSLTDEPLLYYLKWEKPRGWTKDVTWEDVPGAGGGWLISAKIGASVPGNGHGSINLELHEIGHTVYQLLSTSSQHRTSMNRLWEEEVSSMFPDQSYFETYTSEYFAESFAYYYCNERTRKKLHQLAPNTYQFFQQFHSIDLSHIDSYFFR
;
A
#
# COMPACT_ATOMS: atom_id res chain seq x y z
N MET A 1 -2.58 59.90 27.97
CA MET A 1 -3.33 58.85 27.22
C MET A 1 -2.58 58.21 26.03
N ASN A 2 -1.27 58.44 25.81
CA ASN A 2 -0.58 57.93 24.59
C ASN A 2 0.53 56.88 24.79
N ARG A 3 0.76 56.38 26.02
CA ARG A 3 1.82 55.35 26.25
C ARG A 3 1.31 53.94 26.55
N LEU A 4 0.02 53.77 26.90
CA LEU A 4 -0.55 52.43 27.19
C LEU A 4 -0.97 51.65 25.94
N ARG A 5 -1.25 52.33 24.82
CA ARG A 5 -1.76 51.71 23.59
C ARG A 5 -0.68 50.95 22.79
N LYS A 6 0.61 51.19 23.07
CA LYS A 6 1.74 50.59 22.34
C LYS A 6 2.12 49.18 22.83
N TYR A 7 1.70 48.81 24.04
CA TYR A 7 1.98 47.49 24.62
C TYR A 7 0.84 46.48 24.38
N ILE A 8 -0.40 46.94 24.21
CA ILE A 8 -1.55 46.06 23.96
C ILE A 8 -1.48 45.44 22.55
N GLY A 9 -0.96 46.17 21.55
CA GLY A 9 -0.85 45.66 20.17
C GLY A 9 0.29 44.64 19.94
N ARG A 10 1.23 44.47 20.89
CA ARG A 10 2.34 43.51 20.76
C ARG A 10 2.12 42.21 21.52
N LEU A 11 1.26 42.22 22.55
CA LEU A 11 0.87 41.01 23.29
C LEU A 11 -0.14 40.14 22.52
N SER A 12 -0.93 40.73 21.61
CA SER A 12 -1.93 40.00 20.81
C SER A 12 -1.32 39.15 19.68
N VAL A 13 -0.10 39.43 19.23
CA VAL A 13 0.55 38.68 18.14
C VAL A 13 1.32 37.46 18.66
N ILE A 14 1.80 37.50 19.91
CA ILE A 14 2.50 36.36 20.53
C ILE A 14 1.50 35.29 21.00
N GLY A 15 0.29 35.69 21.42
CA GLY A 15 -0.78 34.74 21.78
C GLY A 15 -1.41 34.00 20.60
N LEU A 16 -1.33 34.56 19.38
CA LEU A 16 -1.96 33.97 18.19
C LEU A 16 -1.14 32.81 17.57
N LEU A 17 0.15 32.73 17.88
CA LEU A 17 1.06 31.68 17.38
C LEU A 17 1.06 30.41 18.23
N ILE A 18 0.47 30.43 19.43
CA ILE A 18 0.38 29.27 20.34
C ILE A 18 -0.88 28.43 20.07
N MET A 19 -1.79 28.92 19.21
CA MET A 19 -3.02 28.22 18.80
C MET A 19 -2.96 27.71 17.36
N LEU A 20 -1.78 27.73 16.72
CA LEU A 20 -1.58 26.86 15.57
C LEU A 20 -1.50 25.45 16.13
N PRO A 21 -2.38 24.50 15.74
CA PRO A 21 -2.10 23.11 16.02
C PRO A 21 -0.70 22.87 15.46
N PHE A 22 0.21 22.41 16.32
CA PHE A 22 1.43 21.79 15.85
C PHE A 22 0.94 20.63 14.98
N ILE A 23 0.79 20.88 13.68
CA ILE A 23 0.79 19.82 12.68
C ILE A 23 2.15 19.21 12.92
N ASP A 24 2.15 18.02 13.54
CA ASP A 24 3.35 17.31 13.86
C ASP A 24 3.96 16.84 12.54
N ILE A 25 4.71 17.73 11.88
CA ILE A 25 5.39 17.51 10.60
C ILE A 25 6.44 16.38 10.74
N THR A 26 6.64 15.85 11.95
CA THR A 26 7.52 14.70 12.21
C THR A 26 6.82 13.35 12.03
N LYS A 27 5.49 13.30 11.98
CA LYS A 27 4.76 12.09 11.60
C LYS A 27 4.61 12.06 10.07
N PRO A 28 5.34 11.20 9.35
CA PRO A 28 5.24 11.16 7.89
C PRO A 28 3.92 10.54 7.40
N PHE A 29 3.05 10.05 8.29
CA PHE A 29 1.71 9.62 7.94
C PHE A 29 0.76 9.67 9.14
N HIS A 30 -0.54 9.79 8.89
CA HIS A 30 -1.55 9.62 9.92
C HIS A 30 -1.72 8.15 10.29
N GLY A 31 -1.76 7.87 11.61
CA GLY A 31 -1.98 6.54 12.18
C GLY A 31 -0.92 6.15 13.22
N ILE A 32 -1.02 4.91 13.68
CA ILE A 32 -0.05 4.25 14.57
C ILE A 32 0.41 2.94 13.95
N MET A 33 1.64 2.55 14.27
CA MET A 33 2.13 1.22 13.90
C MET A 33 1.28 0.15 14.57
N LEU A 34 1.04 -0.97 13.88
CA LEU A 34 0.30 -2.10 14.44
C LEU A 34 0.96 -2.65 15.72
N GLU A 35 2.28 -2.51 15.86
CA GLU A 35 3.01 -2.77 17.11
C GLU A 35 2.49 -1.95 18.30
N GLN A 36 2.22 -0.67 18.08
CA GLN A 36 1.77 0.27 19.12
C GLN A 36 0.31 0.02 19.52
N ALA A 37 -0.46 -0.68 18.69
CA ALA A 37 -1.85 -1.04 18.98
C ALA A 37 -2.00 -2.26 19.91
N LYS A 38 -0.89 -2.81 20.43
CA LYS A 38 -0.88 -4.00 21.29
C LYS A 38 -1.69 -3.76 22.57
N GLY A 39 -2.53 -4.72 22.92
CA GLY A 39 -3.42 -4.65 24.09
C GLY A 39 -4.87 -4.30 23.76
N LYS A 40 -5.18 -3.91 22.51
CA LYS A 40 -6.57 -3.81 22.03
C LYS A 40 -7.13 -5.21 21.77
N GLU A 41 -8.05 -5.68 22.61
CA GLU A 41 -8.65 -7.03 22.51
C GLU A 41 -9.21 -7.34 21.12
N ALA A 42 -9.83 -6.34 20.47
CA ALA A 42 -10.40 -6.47 19.14
C ALA A 42 -9.37 -6.83 18.05
N LEU A 43 -8.08 -6.55 18.27
CA LEU A 43 -6.99 -6.84 17.32
C LEU A 43 -6.23 -8.13 17.67
N TYR A 44 -6.62 -8.83 18.74
CA TYR A 44 -5.98 -10.08 19.18
C TYR A 44 -5.80 -11.14 18.07
N PRO A 45 -6.75 -11.33 17.13
CA PRO A 45 -6.57 -12.28 16.03
C PRO A 45 -5.36 -11.98 15.13
N ILE A 46 -4.96 -10.71 15.00
CA ILE A 46 -3.82 -10.31 14.15
C ILE A 46 -2.49 -10.73 14.79
N TYR A 47 -2.39 -10.67 16.12
CA TYR A 47 -1.17 -11.02 16.84
C TYR A 47 -0.88 -12.52 16.92
N LYS A 48 -1.82 -13.36 16.42
CA LYS A 48 -1.66 -14.81 16.31
C LYS A 48 -1.25 -15.28 14.91
N LEU A 49 -1.10 -14.36 13.97
CA LEU A 49 -0.74 -14.69 12.59
C LEU A 49 0.74 -15.09 12.49
N ASP A 50 1.04 -15.96 11.52
CA ASP A 50 2.38 -16.54 11.34
C ASP A 50 3.46 -15.48 11.11
N ASN A 51 3.17 -14.46 10.29
CA ASN A 51 4.08 -13.35 10.02
C ASN A 51 3.86 -12.14 10.95
N SER A 52 3.22 -12.32 12.11
CA SER A 52 2.83 -11.20 12.98
C SER A 52 4.00 -10.36 13.50
N ASP A 53 5.22 -10.89 13.50
CA ASP A 53 6.44 -10.16 13.82
C ASP A 53 6.79 -9.12 12.74
N LEU A 54 6.67 -9.46 11.46
CA LEU A 54 6.89 -8.55 10.33
C LEU A 54 5.72 -7.59 10.13
N LEU A 55 4.48 -8.07 10.28
CA LEU A 55 3.30 -7.22 10.08
C LEU A 55 3.22 -6.06 11.07
N LYS A 56 3.76 -6.24 12.30
CA LYS A 56 3.84 -5.18 13.32
C LYS A 56 4.69 -3.98 12.88
N SER A 57 5.75 -4.24 12.11
CA SER A 57 6.68 -3.21 11.62
C SER A 57 6.31 -2.68 10.23
N LEU A 58 5.46 -3.39 9.49
CA LEU A 58 4.95 -2.96 8.18
C LEU A 58 3.66 -2.15 8.27
N ILE A 59 2.70 -2.58 9.08
CA ILE A 59 1.33 -2.08 9.00
C ILE A 59 1.13 -0.84 9.89
N VAL A 60 0.57 0.20 9.29
CA VAL A 60 0.06 1.41 9.95
C VAL A 60 -1.46 1.36 9.91
N ILE A 61 -2.12 1.61 11.03
CA ILE A 61 -3.58 1.66 11.16
C ILE A 61 -4.03 2.99 11.80
N PRO A 62 -5.31 3.38 11.68
CA PRO A 62 -5.84 4.51 12.41
C PRO A 62 -5.71 4.32 13.93
N GLU A 63 -5.53 5.41 14.67
CA GLU A 63 -5.50 5.38 16.15
C GLU A 63 -6.79 4.80 16.73
N ILE A 64 -7.92 5.15 16.12
CA ILE A 64 -9.24 4.61 16.38
C ILE A 64 -9.71 3.96 15.08
N VAL A 65 -9.93 2.65 15.11
CA VAL A 65 -10.41 1.87 13.95
C VAL A 65 -11.92 1.72 14.09
N GLU A 66 -12.69 2.32 13.20
CA GLU A 66 -14.15 2.21 13.23
C GLU A 66 -14.61 0.85 12.72
N ASN A 67 -13.97 0.33 11.66
CA ASN A 67 -14.35 -0.93 11.01
C ASN A 67 -13.31 -2.05 11.20
N VAL A 68 -13.17 -2.52 12.43
CA VAL A 68 -12.28 -3.64 12.78
C VAL A 68 -12.60 -4.91 11.98
N ASN A 69 -13.87 -5.15 11.66
CA ASN A 69 -14.33 -6.31 10.90
C ASN A 69 -13.82 -6.31 9.46
N ALA A 70 -13.59 -5.14 8.86
CA ALA A 70 -12.94 -5.01 7.55
C ALA A 70 -11.40 -5.05 7.65
N LEU A 71 -10.83 -4.47 8.71
CA LEU A 71 -9.39 -4.45 8.93
C LEU A 71 -8.79 -5.85 9.09
N ILE A 72 -9.39 -6.70 9.93
CA ILE A 72 -8.81 -8.03 10.25
C ILE A 72 -8.62 -8.89 8.98
N PRO A 73 -9.62 -9.04 8.08
CA PRO A 73 -9.45 -9.76 6.82
C PRO A 73 -8.34 -9.19 5.91
N MET A 74 -8.16 -7.87 5.86
CA MET A 74 -7.08 -7.26 5.08
C MET A 74 -5.73 -7.70 5.61
N VAL A 75 -5.51 -7.58 6.91
CA VAL A 75 -4.26 -8.00 7.55
C VAL A 75 -4.02 -9.51 7.37
N LYS A 76 -5.07 -10.33 7.43
CA LYS A 76 -4.98 -11.77 7.15
C LYS A 76 -4.57 -12.07 5.70
N ARG A 77 -5.03 -11.30 4.72
CA ARG A 77 -4.60 -11.45 3.32
C ARG A 77 -3.14 -11.03 3.14
N ILE A 78 -2.73 -9.92 3.75
CA ILE A 78 -1.32 -9.49 3.73
C ILE A 78 -0.43 -10.55 4.40
N ASN A 79 -0.88 -11.16 5.50
CA ASN A 79 -0.16 -12.25 6.15
C ASN A 79 0.10 -13.47 5.25
N SER A 80 -0.73 -13.68 4.23
CA SER A 80 -0.58 -14.81 3.30
C SER A 80 0.54 -14.64 2.28
N ILE A 81 1.12 -13.43 2.19
CA ILE A 81 2.29 -13.15 1.36
C ILE A 81 3.48 -13.95 1.92
N ASP A 82 4.27 -14.53 1.02
CA ASP A 82 5.44 -15.31 1.41
C ASP A 82 6.41 -14.46 2.23
N ARG A 83 6.92 -15.05 3.31
CA ARG A 83 7.72 -14.35 4.31
C ARG A 83 8.93 -13.61 3.71
N PRO A 84 9.72 -14.16 2.76
CA PRO A 84 10.84 -13.43 2.16
C PRO A 84 10.43 -12.12 1.48
N ILE A 85 9.21 -12.05 0.94
CA ILE A 85 8.68 -10.81 0.34
C ILE A 85 8.33 -9.80 1.44
N LEU A 86 7.73 -10.25 2.55
CA LEU A 86 7.46 -9.37 3.69
C LEU A 86 8.76 -8.86 4.33
N GLU A 87 9.79 -9.70 4.42
CA GLU A 87 11.14 -9.32 4.90
C GLU A 87 11.76 -8.28 3.97
N LEU A 88 11.72 -8.48 2.65
CA LEU A 88 12.15 -7.47 1.67
C LEU A 88 11.46 -6.12 1.91
N LEU A 89 10.14 -6.10 2.14
CA LEU A 89 9.44 -4.84 2.40
C LEU A 89 9.90 -4.19 3.71
N VAL A 90 10.14 -4.97 4.77
CA VAL A 90 10.65 -4.47 6.05
C VAL A 90 12.04 -3.84 5.88
N ASP A 91 12.93 -4.56 5.21
CA ASP A 91 14.32 -4.14 5.00
C ASP A 91 14.41 -2.86 4.16
N GLN A 92 13.47 -2.68 3.24
CA GLN A 92 13.35 -1.47 2.40
C GLN A 92 12.62 -0.31 3.11
N GLY A 93 12.28 -0.46 4.40
CA GLY A 93 11.61 0.55 5.20
C GLY A 93 10.17 0.82 4.77
N VAL A 94 9.54 -0.09 4.02
CA VAL A 94 8.18 0.08 3.50
C VAL A 94 7.17 0.11 4.64
N LYS A 95 6.09 0.86 4.44
CA LYS A 95 4.91 0.92 5.31
C LYS A 95 3.65 0.65 4.51
N ILE A 96 2.74 -0.11 5.10
CA ILE A 96 1.41 -0.42 4.56
C ILE A 96 0.39 0.28 5.44
N ARG A 97 -0.08 1.44 4.99
CA ARG A 97 -1.10 2.24 5.65
C ARG A 97 -2.48 1.75 5.26
N LEU A 98 -3.17 1.15 6.22
CA LEU A 98 -4.59 0.85 6.12
C LEU A 98 -5.34 2.05 6.72
N PHE A 99 -6.22 2.69 5.96
CA PHE A 99 -6.84 3.96 6.38
C PHE A 99 -8.36 3.96 6.24
N GLU A 100 -9.02 4.84 7.01
CA GLU A 100 -10.43 5.20 6.85
C GLU A 100 -10.51 6.64 6.31
N GLY A 101 -11.59 7.03 5.64
CA GLY A 101 -11.71 8.36 5.01
C GLY A 101 -11.18 8.44 3.57
N SER A 102 -10.62 9.59 3.17
CA SER A 102 -10.04 9.82 1.85
C SER A 102 -8.53 9.56 1.83
N LEU A 103 -8.01 9.09 0.70
CA LEU A 103 -6.57 8.91 0.49
C LEU A 103 -5.83 10.25 0.64
N THR A 104 -6.45 11.34 0.18
CA THR A 104 -5.91 12.70 0.17
C THR A 104 -6.02 13.43 1.51
N ASP A 105 -6.67 12.82 2.51
CA ASP A 105 -6.64 13.32 3.90
C ASP A 105 -5.26 13.11 4.54
N GLU A 106 -4.38 12.37 3.87
CA GLU A 106 -2.97 12.19 4.22
C GLU A 106 -2.13 13.41 3.76
N PRO A 107 -1.45 14.14 4.66
CA PRO A 107 -0.60 15.28 4.30
C PRO A 107 0.40 14.98 3.20
N LEU A 108 1.00 13.79 3.20
CA LEU A 108 1.93 13.38 2.15
C LEU A 108 1.28 13.16 0.79
N LEU A 109 -0.03 12.87 0.72
CA LEU A 109 -0.75 12.60 -0.53
C LEU A 109 -1.73 13.73 -0.87
N TYR A 110 -1.80 14.78 -0.06
CA TYR A 110 -2.68 15.93 -0.28
C TYR A 110 -2.43 16.61 -1.64
N TYR A 111 -1.19 16.59 -2.13
CA TYR A 111 -0.86 17.15 -3.44
C TYR A 111 -1.59 16.45 -4.60
N LEU A 112 -1.97 15.18 -4.44
CA LEU A 112 -2.68 14.39 -5.44
C LEU A 112 -4.18 14.73 -5.53
N LYS A 113 -4.72 15.51 -4.59
CA LYS A 113 -6.15 15.83 -4.46
C LYS A 113 -6.82 16.33 -5.76
N TRP A 114 -6.04 17.00 -6.61
CA TRP A 114 -6.52 17.56 -7.87
C TRP A 114 -5.88 16.91 -9.10
N GLU A 115 -5.10 15.85 -8.91
CA GLU A 115 -4.44 15.10 -9.98
C GLU A 115 -5.30 13.90 -10.43
N LYS A 116 -5.20 13.56 -11.71
CA LYS A 116 -5.85 12.36 -12.27
C LYS A 116 -4.91 11.15 -12.16
N PRO A 117 -5.38 9.99 -11.68
CA PRO A 117 -4.59 8.77 -11.69
C PRO A 117 -4.32 8.31 -13.13
N ARG A 118 -3.17 7.67 -13.37
CA ARG A 118 -2.80 7.20 -14.72
C ARG A 118 -3.82 6.16 -15.22
N GLY A 119 -4.22 6.26 -16.49
CA GLY A 119 -5.10 5.29 -17.15
C GLY A 119 -6.61 5.49 -16.93
N TRP A 120 -7.05 6.48 -16.14
CA TRP A 120 -8.47 6.75 -15.90
C TRP A 120 -9.06 7.69 -16.96
N THR A 121 -10.12 7.24 -17.63
CA THR A 121 -10.80 7.98 -18.72
C THR A 121 -11.94 8.88 -18.23
N LYS A 122 -12.36 8.74 -16.96
CA LYS A 122 -13.39 9.57 -16.33
C LYS A 122 -12.78 10.72 -15.50
N ASP A 123 -13.57 11.73 -15.18
CA ASP A 123 -13.19 12.82 -14.26
C ASP A 123 -13.13 12.33 -12.81
N VAL A 124 -12.15 11.46 -12.53
CA VAL A 124 -11.84 10.88 -11.23
C VAL A 124 -10.50 11.48 -10.78
N THR A 125 -10.44 12.01 -9.57
CA THR A 125 -9.18 12.49 -8.96
C THR A 125 -8.66 11.46 -7.97
N TRP A 126 -7.45 11.63 -7.46
CA TRP A 126 -6.95 10.76 -6.37
C TRP A 126 -7.79 10.83 -5.07
N GLU A 127 -8.74 11.77 -4.94
CA GLU A 127 -9.73 11.72 -3.85
C GLU A 127 -10.61 10.47 -3.91
N ASP A 128 -10.88 9.99 -5.13
CA ASP A 128 -11.77 8.85 -5.38
C ASP A 128 -11.01 7.52 -5.43
N VAL A 129 -9.67 7.54 -5.38
CA VAL A 129 -8.85 6.33 -5.48
C VAL A 129 -8.66 5.71 -4.10
N PRO A 130 -9.04 4.43 -3.92
CA PRO A 130 -9.00 3.79 -2.61
C PRO A 130 -7.61 3.28 -2.20
N GLY A 131 -6.61 3.29 -3.09
CA GLY A 131 -5.26 2.82 -2.80
C GLY A 131 -4.17 3.43 -3.66
N ALA A 132 -2.92 3.25 -3.23
CA ALA A 132 -1.73 3.63 -3.99
C ALA A 132 -0.53 2.78 -3.55
N GLY A 133 0.24 2.30 -4.52
CA GLY A 133 1.44 1.50 -4.34
C GLY A 133 2.62 1.97 -5.19
N GLY A 134 3.69 1.17 -5.23
CA GLY A 134 4.90 1.47 -5.99
C GLY A 134 5.94 2.33 -5.26
N GLY A 135 5.56 2.93 -4.13
CA GLY A 135 6.44 3.69 -3.23
C GLY A 135 6.72 2.97 -1.91
N TRP A 136 7.49 3.64 -1.03
CA TRP A 136 7.75 3.17 0.33
C TRP A 136 6.52 3.22 1.23
N LEU A 137 5.53 4.06 0.91
CA LEU A 137 4.25 4.12 1.61
C LEU A 137 3.16 3.57 0.70
N ILE A 138 2.72 2.35 0.98
CA ILE A 138 1.55 1.73 0.37
C ILE A 138 0.33 2.20 1.16
N SER A 139 -0.75 2.59 0.47
CA SER A 139 -2.01 2.96 1.10
C SER A 139 -3.15 2.12 0.56
N ALA A 140 -4.01 1.61 1.44
CA ALA A 140 -5.23 0.88 1.05
C ALA A 140 -6.38 1.19 2.02
N LYS A 141 -7.53 1.58 1.46
CA LYS A 141 -8.71 1.96 2.25
C LYS A 141 -9.36 0.74 2.90
N ILE A 142 -9.60 0.84 4.20
CA ILE A 142 -10.27 -0.19 4.99
C ILE A 142 -11.69 -0.39 4.45
N GLY A 143 -12.01 -1.65 4.12
CA GLY A 143 -13.31 -2.03 3.57
C GLY A 143 -13.43 -1.93 2.05
N ALA A 144 -12.44 -1.37 1.36
CA ALA A 144 -12.45 -1.24 -0.10
C ALA A 144 -11.71 -2.38 -0.81
N SER A 145 -11.47 -3.51 -0.16
CA SER A 145 -10.62 -4.58 -0.69
C SER A 145 -11.12 -5.27 -1.95
N VAL A 146 -12.43 -5.29 -2.22
CA VAL A 146 -13.02 -6.07 -3.31
C VAL A 146 -13.35 -5.19 -4.52
N PRO A 147 -13.31 -5.74 -5.76
CA PRO A 147 -13.63 -4.98 -6.97
C PRO A 147 -14.94 -4.20 -6.87
N GLY A 148 -14.98 -3.02 -7.49
CA GLY A 148 -16.16 -2.16 -7.53
C GLY A 148 -16.24 -1.12 -6.42
N ASN A 149 -15.30 -1.12 -5.44
CA ASN A 149 -15.19 -0.08 -4.41
C ASN A 149 -14.25 1.07 -4.83
N GLY A 150 -14.40 1.56 -6.07
CA GLY A 150 -13.54 2.61 -6.62
C GLY A 150 -12.26 2.10 -7.31
N HIS A 151 -12.10 0.79 -7.49
CA HIS A 151 -11.02 0.18 -8.27
C HIS A 151 -11.48 -1.12 -8.94
N GLY A 152 -10.71 -1.59 -9.94
CA GLY A 152 -10.99 -2.81 -10.71
C GLY A 152 -10.28 -4.08 -10.24
N SER A 153 -9.23 -3.94 -9.42
CA SER A 153 -8.36 -5.03 -8.96
C SER A 153 -9.09 -6.10 -8.15
N ILE A 154 -8.69 -7.36 -8.29
CA ILE A 154 -9.27 -8.51 -7.57
C ILE A 154 -9.14 -8.39 -6.05
N ASN A 155 -8.08 -7.72 -5.59
CA ASN A 155 -7.90 -7.31 -4.22
C ASN A 155 -7.04 -6.05 -4.12
N LEU A 156 -7.57 -4.99 -3.50
CA LEU A 156 -6.90 -3.69 -3.42
C LEU A 156 -5.52 -3.77 -2.75
N GLU A 157 -5.47 -4.16 -1.48
CA GLU A 157 -4.22 -4.10 -0.71
C GLU A 157 -3.12 -5.00 -1.30
N LEU A 158 -3.47 -6.17 -1.85
CA LEU A 158 -2.50 -7.04 -2.51
C LEU A 158 -2.02 -6.46 -3.85
N HIS A 159 -2.89 -5.80 -4.60
CA HIS A 159 -2.52 -5.14 -5.85
C HIS A 159 -1.52 -4.00 -5.58
N GLU A 160 -1.81 -3.13 -4.61
CA GLU A 160 -0.91 -2.02 -4.28
C GLU A 160 0.43 -2.51 -3.72
N ILE A 161 0.43 -3.58 -2.91
CA ILE A 161 1.68 -4.24 -2.48
C ILE A 161 2.43 -4.80 -3.69
N GLY A 162 1.72 -5.42 -4.63
CA GLY A 162 2.28 -5.95 -5.87
C GLY A 162 3.05 -4.90 -6.68
N HIS A 163 2.56 -3.67 -6.75
CA HIS A 163 3.30 -2.57 -7.38
C HIS A 163 4.63 -2.27 -6.69
N THR A 164 4.64 -2.19 -5.35
CA THR A 164 5.89 -1.93 -4.62
C THR A 164 6.88 -3.09 -4.76
N VAL A 165 6.40 -4.34 -4.70
CA VAL A 165 7.23 -5.52 -4.94
C VAL A 165 7.82 -5.49 -6.35
N TYR A 166 7.01 -5.20 -7.38
CA TYR A 166 7.49 -5.05 -8.75
C TYR A 166 8.62 -4.02 -8.86
N GLN A 167 8.46 -2.86 -8.21
CA GLN A 167 9.45 -1.79 -8.24
C GLN A 167 10.78 -2.23 -7.62
N LEU A 168 10.72 -2.90 -6.47
CA LEU A 168 11.90 -3.40 -5.77
C LEU A 168 12.62 -4.49 -6.56
N LEU A 169 11.88 -5.48 -7.06
CA LEU A 169 12.47 -6.54 -7.90
C LEU A 169 13.07 -5.98 -9.20
N SER A 170 12.46 -4.95 -9.78
CA SER A 170 12.92 -4.31 -11.01
C SER A 170 14.28 -3.62 -10.90
N THR A 171 14.81 -3.42 -9.69
CA THR A 171 16.18 -2.93 -9.48
C THR A 171 17.22 -3.94 -9.98
N SER A 172 16.91 -5.23 -9.87
CA SER A 172 17.70 -6.32 -10.44
C SER A 172 17.40 -6.48 -11.93
N SER A 173 18.44 -6.40 -12.77
CA SER A 173 18.31 -6.59 -14.22
C SER A 173 17.77 -7.96 -14.59
N GLN A 174 18.15 -8.99 -13.83
CA GLN A 174 17.67 -10.35 -14.01
C GLN A 174 16.16 -10.44 -13.76
N HIS A 175 15.69 -9.97 -12.60
CA HIS A 175 14.26 -10.02 -12.27
C HIS A 175 13.43 -9.18 -13.24
N ARG A 176 13.89 -7.97 -13.60
CA ARG A 176 13.22 -7.12 -14.59
C ARG A 176 13.06 -7.83 -15.94
N THR A 177 14.12 -8.49 -16.41
CA THR A 177 14.08 -9.24 -17.67
C THR A 177 13.10 -10.42 -17.59
N SER A 178 13.12 -11.16 -16.48
CA SER A 178 12.17 -12.25 -16.24
C SER A 178 10.73 -11.76 -16.22
N MET A 179 10.43 -10.67 -15.49
CA MET A 179 9.06 -10.13 -15.40
C MET A 179 8.55 -9.62 -16.74
N ASN A 180 9.38 -8.95 -17.55
CA ASN A 180 9.01 -8.52 -18.89
C ASN A 180 8.67 -9.71 -19.79
N ARG A 181 9.49 -10.77 -19.75
CA ARG A 181 9.25 -11.99 -20.51
C ARG A 181 7.93 -12.65 -20.12
N LEU A 182 7.66 -12.79 -18.82
CA LEU A 182 6.41 -13.38 -18.32
C LEU A 182 5.19 -12.59 -18.81
N TRP A 183 5.27 -11.27 -18.77
CA TRP A 183 4.22 -10.40 -19.29
C TRP A 183 3.99 -10.58 -20.79
N GLU A 184 5.04 -10.55 -21.61
CA GLU A 184 4.95 -10.78 -23.05
C GLU A 184 4.35 -12.15 -23.40
N GLU A 185 4.67 -13.18 -22.62
CA GLU A 185 4.20 -14.56 -22.85
C GLU A 185 2.73 -14.78 -22.43
N GLU A 186 2.27 -14.16 -21.33
CA GLU A 186 1.05 -14.60 -20.64
C GLU A 186 -0.03 -13.52 -20.45
N VAL A 187 0.26 -12.23 -20.73
CA VAL A 187 -0.71 -11.14 -20.49
C VAL A 187 -2.03 -11.34 -21.22
N SER A 188 -1.99 -11.70 -22.52
CA SER A 188 -3.20 -11.88 -23.33
C SER A 188 -4.03 -13.09 -22.90
N SER A 189 -3.41 -14.07 -22.24
CA SER A 189 -4.12 -15.23 -21.68
C SER A 189 -4.74 -14.90 -20.33
N MET A 190 -4.01 -14.19 -19.47
CA MET A 190 -4.47 -13.84 -18.12
C MET A 190 -5.53 -12.74 -18.12
N PHE A 191 -5.36 -11.72 -18.96
CA PHE A 191 -6.22 -10.53 -19.04
C PHE A 191 -6.59 -10.20 -20.50
N PRO A 192 -7.34 -11.08 -21.19
CA PRO A 192 -7.69 -10.89 -22.60
C PRO A 192 -8.48 -9.61 -22.82
N ASP A 193 -8.11 -8.85 -23.85
CA ASP A 193 -8.76 -7.60 -24.28
C ASP A 193 -8.74 -6.48 -23.20
N GLN A 194 -7.80 -6.56 -22.25
CA GLN A 194 -7.64 -5.56 -21.21
C GLN A 194 -6.41 -4.71 -21.48
N SER A 195 -6.60 -3.69 -22.32
CA SER A 195 -5.52 -2.81 -22.81
C SER A 195 -4.65 -2.21 -21.70
N TYR A 196 -5.20 -2.02 -20.51
CA TYR A 196 -4.46 -1.52 -19.35
C TYR A 196 -3.32 -2.46 -18.94
N PHE A 197 -3.60 -3.76 -18.81
CA PHE A 197 -2.60 -4.77 -18.47
C PHE A 197 -1.69 -5.10 -19.65
N GLU A 198 -2.21 -5.05 -20.88
CA GLU A 198 -1.43 -5.22 -22.12
C GLU A 198 -0.47 -4.05 -22.41
N THR A 199 -0.65 -2.90 -21.77
CA THR A 199 0.23 -1.74 -21.93
C THR A 199 1.28 -1.64 -20.82
N TYR A 200 0.92 -2.01 -19.59
CA TYR A 200 1.77 -1.78 -18.42
C TYR A 200 2.16 -3.09 -17.72
N THR A 201 3.41 -3.50 -17.87
CA THR A 201 3.99 -4.68 -17.20
C THR A 201 3.83 -4.63 -15.68
N SER A 202 3.91 -3.43 -15.07
CA SER A 202 3.72 -3.24 -13.63
C SER A 202 2.30 -3.57 -13.16
N GLU A 203 1.29 -3.28 -13.99
CA GLU A 203 -0.12 -3.56 -13.71
C GLU A 203 -0.40 -5.05 -13.84
N TYR A 204 0.14 -5.67 -14.90
CA TYR A 204 0.09 -7.13 -15.08
C TYR A 204 0.68 -7.85 -13.87
N PHE A 205 1.86 -7.43 -13.42
CA PHE A 205 2.52 -8.02 -12.26
C PHE A 205 1.70 -7.84 -10.99
N ALA A 206 1.26 -6.61 -10.70
CA ALA A 206 0.52 -6.29 -9.48
C ALA A 206 -0.80 -7.04 -9.39
N GLU A 207 -1.55 -7.11 -10.49
CA GLU A 207 -2.80 -7.85 -10.52
C GLU A 207 -2.56 -9.36 -10.43
N SER A 208 -1.56 -9.90 -11.13
CA SER A 208 -1.21 -11.33 -11.01
C SER A 208 -0.76 -11.69 -9.60
N PHE A 209 -0.02 -10.81 -8.93
CA PHE A 209 0.37 -10.95 -7.53
C PHE A 209 -0.87 -11.00 -6.62
N ALA A 210 -1.83 -10.09 -6.84
CA ALA A 210 -3.11 -10.12 -6.12
C ALA A 210 -3.88 -11.43 -6.36
N TYR A 211 -3.91 -11.93 -7.60
CA TYR A 211 -4.51 -13.24 -7.91
C TYR A 211 -3.84 -14.38 -7.15
N TYR A 212 -2.51 -14.39 -7.07
CA TYR A 212 -1.75 -15.43 -6.37
C TYR A 212 -2.05 -15.48 -4.87
N TYR A 213 -2.09 -14.32 -4.20
CA TYR A 213 -2.26 -14.25 -2.74
C TYR A 213 -3.70 -14.09 -2.24
N CYS A 214 -4.67 -13.68 -3.08
CA CYS A 214 -6.02 -13.37 -2.61
C CYS A 214 -6.75 -14.57 -2.00
N ASN A 215 -6.81 -15.71 -2.71
CA ASN A 215 -7.38 -16.96 -2.24
C ASN A 215 -7.04 -18.14 -3.18
N GLU A 216 -7.42 -19.35 -2.78
CA GLU A 216 -7.17 -20.57 -3.57
C GLU A 216 -7.81 -20.53 -4.96
N ARG A 217 -9.01 -19.96 -5.10
CA ARG A 217 -9.73 -19.90 -6.38
C ARG A 217 -9.01 -18.98 -7.37
N THR A 218 -8.60 -17.78 -6.94
CA THR A 218 -7.86 -16.84 -7.80
C THR A 218 -6.48 -17.39 -8.14
N ARG A 219 -5.82 -18.03 -7.18
CA ARG A 219 -4.52 -18.70 -7.38
C ARG A 219 -4.60 -19.82 -8.42
N LYS A 220 -5.65 -20.65 -8.36
CA LYS A 220 -5.90 -21.69 -9.38
C LYS A 220 -6.14 -21.09 -10.76
N LYS A 221 -6.87 -19.97 -10.85
CA LYS A 221 -7.08 -19.27 -12.12
C LYS A 221 -5.75 -18.74 -12.69
N LEU A 222 -4.89 -18.14 -11.86
CA LEU A 222 -3.55 -17.72 -12.29
C LEU A 222 -2.75 -18.91 -12.81
N HIS A 223 -2.71 -20.03 -12.08
CA HIS A 223 -1.99 -21.23 -12.53
C HIS A 223 -2.50 -21.76 -13.89
N GLN A 224 -3.80 -21.65 -14.16
CA GLN A 224 -4.39 -22.10 -15.42
C GLN A 224 -4.09 -21.18 -16.61
N LEU A 225 -4.10 -19.86 -16.39
CA LEU A 225 -4.01 -18.87 -17.45
C LEU A 225 -2.60 -18.30 -17.66
N ALA A 226 -1.79 -18.27 -16.61
CA ALA A 226 -0.41 -17.77 -16.60
C ALA A 226 0.49 -18.70 -15.75
N PRO A 227 0.70 -19.96 -16.17
CA PRO A 227 1.46 -20.95 -15.42
C PRO A 227 2.91 -20.56 -15.14
N ASN A 228 3.60 -19.84 -16.04
CA ASN A 228 4.98 -19.40 -15.84
C ASN A 228 5.03 -18.30 -14.77
N THR A 229 4.07 -17.37 -14.78
CA THR A 229 3.92 -16.33 -13.75
C THR A 229 3.57 -16.96 -12.40
N TYR A 230 2.71 -17.97 -12.38
CA TYR A 230 2.43 -18.74 -11.19
C TYR A 230 3.69 -19.41 -10.62
N GLN A 231 4.49 -20.07 -11.47
CA GLN A 231 5.76 -20.69 -11.06
C GLN A 231 6.77 -19.66 -10.56
N PHE A 232 6.82 -18.48 -11.17
CA PHE A 232 7.66 -17.38 -10.70
C PHE A 232 7.30 -16.98 -9.27
N PHE A 233 6.02 -16.80 -8.96
CA PHE A 233 5.58 -16.49 -7.59
C PHE A 233 5.79 -17.66 -6.61
N GLN A 234 5.73 -18.92 -7.05
CA GLN A 234 6.06 -20.04 -6.17
C GLN A 234 7.49 -19.98 -5.64
N GLN A 235 8.42 -19.40 -6.40
CA GLN A 235 9.82 -19.24 -5.97
C GLN A 235 9.93 -18.29 -4.77
N PHE A 236 8.95 -17.41 -4.55
CA PHE A 236 8.96 -16.44 -3.45
C PHE A 236 8.99 -17.09 -2.06
N HIS A 237 8.56 -18.35 -1.95
CA HIS A 237 8.59 -19.10 -0.69
C HIS A 237 10.01 -19.29 -0.14
N SER A 238 11.03 -19.33 -1.00
CA SER A 238 12.42 -19.61 -0.62
C SER A 238 13.44 -18.76 -1.37
N ILE A 239 13.01 -17.65 -1.96
CA ILE A 239 13.89 -16.74 -2.69
C ILE A 239 14.76 -15.96 -1.70
N ASP A 240 16.05 -15.82 -2.01
CA ASP A 240 16.95 -14.93 -1.29
C ASP A 240 16.92 -13.54 -1.95
N LEU A 241 16.41 -12.55 -1.22
CA LEU A 241 16.28 -11.17 -1.68
C LEU A 241 17.19 -10.20 -0.92
N SER A 242 18.09 -10.72 -0.07
CA SER A 242 19.02 -9.92 0.74
C SER A 242 20.00 -9.07 -0.08
N HIS A 243 20.14 -9.41 -1.37
CA HIS A 243 21.00 -8.71 -2.33
C HIS A 243 20.30 -7.54 -3.05
N ILE A 244 19.02 -7.27 -2.79
CA ILE A 244 18.33 -6.11 -3.35
C ILE A 244 18.77 -4.85 -2.60
N ASP A 245 19.42 -3.93 -3.33
CA ASP A 245 19.90 -2.66 -2.78
C ASP A 245 18.77 -1.84 -2.15
N SER A 246 19.11 -1.00 -1.16
CA SER A 246 18.18 0.02 -0.65
C SER A 246 17.72 0.93 -1.80
N TYR A 247 16.41 0.98 -1.99
CA TYR A 247 15.79 1.69 -3.10
C TYR A 247 15.18 3.02 -2.68
N PHE A 248 14.38 3.04 -1.62
CA PHE A 248 13.60 4.23 -1.24
C PHE A 248 14.34 5.21 -0.33
N PHE A 249 15.30 4.72 0.45
CA PHE A 249 16.04 5.52 1.43
C PHE A 249 17.52 5.44 1.09
N ARG A 250 17.98 6.35 0.23
CA ARG A 250 19.38 6.61 -0.12
C ARG A 250 19.81 7.98 0.37
#